data_AF-A0A6J6DUA4-F1
#
_entry.id   AF-A0A6J6DUA4-F1
#
_cell.length_a   1.000
_cell.length_b   1.000
_cell.length_c   1.000
_cell.angle_alpha   90.00
_cell.angle_beta   90.00
_cell.angle_gamma   90.00
#
_symmetry.space_group_name_H-M   'P 1'
#
loop_
_entity.id
_entity.type
_entity.pdbx_description
1 polymer ?
#
loop_
_entity_poly.entity_id
_entity_poly.type
_entity_poly.pdbx_seq_one_letter_code
_entity_poly.pdbx_strand_id
1 'polypeptide(L)'
;MSTTKKSRRPLVYALIVIFLWFGTSGVMGPLFGKLSTVQENDNSAFLPDSAESTQASKVIAQFNDSENQSLPTLVLYRGEIDAEKIAGLNIHLAQLGAKNIGTSDVPISTYLNPGEQIFAIPSPDGEALLVTLPFSADVATDLLPDNKPVLPELIETLREDAIEYASSNGLVSNVTGIGAILGDLFGAFEGIDSSLLFTTLIVVALILIVVYRSPVLWILPLFSAVIALSTAGGFIYLLTKNDVIDLNGQSQGILSVLVLGAATDYALLLIARYREELHHFDTPFNAMKAALKGVVEPIVASGATTTTALMVLLLSDLSGNRGLGPVGAIGIICSVITILTLLPALLVAFGRWVFWPRIPRHDDVNSQLDGSWAKVGALVAKRPRKLWIGTAIGLTILAGFSTTLNARGLSSVDQFTQRPDSVVGLEFLGEHFPGGSGQPTEVVIKQEQIAPITAALMQVDGVASVEPLRNAPAVPGQPPAEIKIVDGKVILNATLSLNPDSVEARDVVPKIRDAVHAIDPGILVGGSTAVAFDTDVAANHDNRTIIPIVLILITIILGLLLRSIFAAGLLLGTVVLSYFATLGACQLVFEHIFGFKGADTSFPLFAFIFFIN
;
A
#
# COMPACT_ATOMS: atom_id res chain seq x y z
N MET A 1 43.47 -38.82 27.66
CA MET A 1 43.11 -37.42 27.94
C MET A 1 43.85 -36.53 26.94
N SER A 2 43.32 -36.37 25.72
CA SER A 2 43.90 -35.52 24.69
C SER A 2 43.29 -34.13 24.82
N THR A 3 44.09 -33.17 25.28
CA THR A 3 43.72 -31.76 25.37
C THR A 3 43.75 -31.15 23.96
N THR A 4 42.67 -31.34 23.20
CA THR A 4 42.45 -30.58 21.96
C THR A 4 42.39 -29.09 22.30
N LYS A 5 43.48 -28.36 22.07
CA LYS A 5 43.54 -26.89 22.09
C LYS A 5 42.42 -26.36 21.20
N LYS A 6 41.33 -25.85 21.80
CA LYS A 6 40.27 -25.14 21.07
C LYS A 6 40.90 -23.92 20.40
N SER A 7 41.18 -24.03 19.10
CA SER A 7 41.62 -22.90 18.28
C SER A 7 40.56 -21.79 18.38
N ARG A 8 40.95 -20.60 18.85
CA ARG A 8 40.06 -19.42 18.93
C ARG A 8 39.82 -18.75 17.57
N ARG A 9 40.58 -19.13 16.53
CA ARG A 9 40.50 -18.59 15.16
C ARG A 9 39.08 -18.54 14.56
N PRO A 10 38.25 -19.60 14.63
CA PRO A 10 36.88 -19.56 14.12
C PRO A 10 35.99 -18.50 14.79
N LEU A 11 36.16 -18.27 16.09
CA LEU A 11 35.41 -17.24 16.82
C LEU A 11 35.87 -15.83 16.41
N VAL A 12 37.16 -15.64 16.15
CA VAL A 12 37.69 -14.37 15.61
C VAL A 12 37.10 -14.07 14.23
N TYR A 13 37.01 -15.05 13.33
CA TYR A 13 36.36 -14.84 12.02
C TYR A 13 34.89 -14.46 12.16
N ALA A 14 34.15 -15.15 13.05
CA ALA A 14 32.76 -14.80 13.33
C ALA A 14 32.63 -13.36 13.86
N LEU A 15 33.49 -12.95 14.80
CA LEU A 15 33.49 -11.59 15.34
C LEU A 15 33.82 -10.53 14.27
N ILE A 16 34.76 -10.80 13.35
CA ILE A 16 35.07 -9.89 12.25
C ILE A 16 33.85 -9.69 11.34
N VAL A 17 33.16 -10.79 10.98
CA VAL A 17 31.95 -10.73 10.16
C VAL A 17 30.85 -9.93 10.86
N ILE A 18 30.63 -10.17 12.16
CA ILE A 18 29.68 -9.40 12.97
C ILE A 18 30.07 -7.92 12.93
N PHE A 19 31.33 -7.59 13.19
CA PHE A 19 31.78 -6.19 13.21
C PHE A 19 31.61 -5.49 11.86
N LEU A 20 31.86 -6.19 10.75
CA LEU A 20 31.66 -5.67 9.39
C LEU A 20 30.18 -5.40 9.11
N TRP A 21 29.28 -6.30 9.53
CA TRP A 21 27.84 -6.09 9.40
C TRP A 21 27.32 -4.98 10.29
N PHE A 22 27.82 -4.86 11.52
CA PHE A 22 27.49 -3.73 12.39
C PHE A 22 27.97 -2.41 11.78
N GLY A 23 29.17 -2.38 11.19
CA GLY A 23 29.67 -1.21 10.46
C GLY A 23 28.81 -0.87 9.24
N THR A 24 28.43 -1.88 8.45
CA THR A 24 27.54 -1.72 7.28
C THR A 24 26.18 -1.18 7.72
N SER A 25 25.57 -1.77 8.74
CA SER A 25 24.29 -1.32 9.31
C SER A 25 24.39 0.06 9.94
N GLY A 26 25.54 0.44 10.51
CA GLY A 26 25.77 1.77 11.06
C GLY A 26 25.76 2.87 9.98
N VAL A 27 26.14 2.54 8.75
CA VAL A 27 26.08 3.46 7.60
C VAL A 27 24.72 3.38 6.91
N MET A 28 24.21 2.18 6.65
CA MET A 28 22.98 1.96 5.87
C MET A 28 21.70 2.22 6.68
N GLY A 29 21.71 1.98 7.99
CA GLY A 29 20.55 2.20 8.87
C GLY A 29 20.03 3.64 8.86
N PRO A 30 20.89 4.67 9.05
CA PRO A 30 20.47 6.06 8.91
C PRO A 30 19.96 6.43 7.53
N LEU A 31 20.46 5.77 6.46
CA LEU A 31 19.98 5.99 5.09
C LEU A 31 18.59 5.37 4.90
N PHE A 32 18.35 4.18 5.45
CA PHE A 32 17.02 3.58 5.50
C PHE A 32 16.02 4.46 6.26
N GLY A 33 16.42 5.11 7.35
CA GLY A 33 15.58 6.08 8.05
C GLY A 33 15.19 7.31 7.22
N LYS A 34 15.89 7.56 6.11
CA LYS A 34 15.60 8.63 5.14
C LYS A 34 14.84 8.14 3.91
N LEU A 35 14.40 6.88 3.86
CA LEU A 35 13.65 6.38 2.69
C LEU A 35 12.40 7.20 2.42
N SER A 36 11.72 7.66 3.48
CA SER A 36 10.51 8.47 3.38
C SER A 36 10.74 9.83 2.71
N THR A 37 11.97 10.36 2.72
CA THR A 37 12.26 11.68 2.14
C THR A 37 12.47 11.66 0.63
N VAL A 38 12.58 10.47 0.03
CA VAL A 38 12.81 10.28 -1.41
C VAL A 38 11.65 9.51 -2.06
N GLN A 39 10.50 9.49 -1.40
CA GLN A 39 9.29 8.86 -1.94
C GLN A 39 8.53 9.82 -2.84
N GLU A 40 8.04 9.29 -3.95
CA GLU A 40 7.02 9.93 -4.76
C GLU A 40 5.67 9.26 -4.48
N ASN A 41 4.71 10.03 -3.99
CA ASN A 41 3.39 9.53 -3.55
C ASN A 41 2.23 10.12 -4.37
N ASP A 42 2.50 10.69 -5.55
CA ASP A 42 1.47 11.25 -6.44
C ASP A 42 0.85 10.16 -7.33
N ASN A 43 -0.48 10.03 -7.30
CA ASN A 43 -1.20 9.03 -8.10
C ASN A 43 -1.02 9.20 -9.61
N SER A 44 -0.85 10.42 -10.10
CA SER A 44 -0.60 10.68 -11.52
C SER A 44 0.83 10.33 -11.95
N ALA A 45 1.78 10.36 -11.01
CA ALA A 45 3.15 9.88 -11.20
C ALA A 45 3.24 8.35 -11.26
N PHE A 46 2.17 7.63 -10.87
CA PHE A 46 2.12 6.17 -10.93
C PHE A 46 1.74 5.58 -12.29
N LEU A 47 1.20 6.41 -13.18
CA LEU A 47 0.80 6.01 -14.52
C LEU A 47 1.94 6.22 -15.53
N PRO A 48 1.98 5.46 -16.64
CA PRO A 48 2.89 5.75 -17.74
C PRO A 48 2.73 7.20 -18.24
N ASP A 49 3.82 7.83 -18.67
CA ASP A 49 3.78 9.14 -19.34
C ASP A 49 2.85 9.18 -20.58
N SER A 50 2.54 8.01 -21.15
CA SER A 50 1.62 7.85 -22.27
C SER A 50 0.14 7.84 -21.87
N ALA A 51 -0.20 7.70 -20.58
CA ALA A 51 -1.58 7.73 -20.13
C ALA A 51 -2.18 9.13 -20.34
N GLU A 52 -3.42 9.17 -20.82
CA GLU A 52 -4.09 10.43 -21.15
C GLU A 52 -4.30 11.29 -19.90
N SER A 53 -4.69 10.68 -18.77
CA SER A 53 -4.83 11.39 -17.50
C SER A 53 -3.51 11.99 -17.02
N THR A 54 -2.36 11.31 -17.19
CA THR A 54 -1.04 11.85 -16.87
C THR A 54 -0.69 13.06 -17.74
N GLN A 55 -1.00 13.00 -19.04
CA GLN A 55 -0.79 14.13 -19.95
C GLN A 55 -1.71 15.30 -19.61
N ALA A 56 -2.97 15.01 -19.27
CA ALA A 56 -3.92 16.01 -18.79
C ALA A 56 -3.38 16.68 -17.52
N SER A 57 -2.95 15.92 -16.51
CA SER A 57 -2.41 16.45 -15.25
C SER A 57 -1.23 17.38 -15.45
N LYS A 58 -0.30 17.06 -16.38
CA LYS A 58 0.83 17.96 -16.72
C LYS A 58 0.36 19.31 -17.27
N VAL A 59 -0.73 19.33 -18.04
CA VAL A 59 -1.30 20.58 -18.56
C VAL A 59 -2.12 21.28 -17.48
N ILE A 60 -2.94 20.56 -16.73
CA ILE A 60 -3.76 21.09 -15.62
C ILE A 60 -2.89 21.76 -14.56
N ALA A 61 -1.71 21.23 -14.27
CA ALA A 61 -0.75 21.85 -13.37
C ALA A 61 -0.38 23.29 -13.76
N GLN A 62 -0.30 23.61 -15.06
CA GLN A 62 -0.04 24.97 -15.56
C GLN A 62 -1.22 25.91 -15.31
N PHE A 63 -2.44 25.38 -15.20
CA PHE A 63 -3.60 26.17 -14.78
C PHE A 63 -3.60 26.44 -13.29
N ASN A 64 -2.73 25.79 -12.51
CA ASN A 64 -2.66 25.90 -11.06
C ASN A 64 -1.40 26.65 -10.58
N ASP A 65 -0.77 27.47 -11.46
CA ASP A 65 0.50 28.22 -11.30
C ASP A 65 0.61 29.19 -10.10
N SER A 66 -0.32 29.16 -9.15
CA SER A 66 -0.30 29.93 -7.92
C SER A 66 -0.78 29.06 -6.75
N GLU A 67 0.19 28.52 -5.99
CA GLU A 67 0.17 28.25 -4.54
C GLU A 67 -1.01 27.48 -3.89
N ASN A 68 -1.99 26.99 -4.64
CA ASN A 68 -3.12 26.25 -4.08
C ASN A 68 -2.95 24.75 -4.29
N GLN A 69 -1.93 24.15 -3.66
CA GLN A 69 -2.07 22.77 -3.22
C GLN A 69 -3.12 22.77 -2.11
N SER A 70 -4.39 22.88 -2.49
CA SER A 70 -5.50 22.92 -1.56
C SER A 70 -5.91 21.50 -1.22
N LEU A 71 -6.13 21.27 0.06
CA LEU A 71 -6.66 20.05 0.62
C LEU A 71 -8.12 20.35 1.01
N PRO A 72 -9.08 20.22 0.07
CA PRO A 72 -10.46 20.62 0.31
C PRO A 72 -11.08 19.74 1.40
N THR A 73 -11.52 20.40 2.46
CA THR A 73 -12.34 19.82 3.51
C THR A 73 -13.75 20.36 3.38
N LEU A 74 -14.74 19.47 3.39
CA LEU A 74 -16.13 19.82 3.22
C LEU A 74 -16.85 19.70 4.56
N VAL A 75 -17.74 20.64 4.88
CA VAL A 75 -18.66 20.53 6.01
C VAL A 75 -20.07 20.59 5.47
N LEU A 76 -20.84 19.52 5.69
CA LEU A 76 -22.25 19.47 5.36
C LEU A 76 -23.10 19.78 6.58
N TYR A 77 -24.14 20.57 6.39
CA TYR A 77 -25.21 20.79 7.37
C TYR A 77 -26.54 20.39 6.75
N ARG A 78 -27.27 19.50 7.42
CA ARG A 78 -28.55 18.94 6.96
C ARG A 78 -29.72 19.38 7.82
N GLY A 79 -30.83 19.70 7.17
CA GLY A 79 -32.13 19.98 7.78
C GLY A 79 -32.94 20.93 6.90
N GLU A 80 -34.09 21.39 7.37
CA GLU A 80 -34.85 22.41 6.64
C GLU A 80 -34.03 23.69 6.53
N ILE A 81 -33.61 24.06 5.32
CA ILE A 81 -32.80 25.25 5.08
C ILE A 81 -33.69 26.44 4.72
N ASP A 82 -33.48 27.56 5.40
CA ASP A 82 -34.08 28.85 5.07
C ASP A 82 -33.02 29.94 4.92
N ALA A 83 -33.43 31.12 4.46
CA ALA A 83 -32.51 32.24 4.26
C ALA A 83 -31.86 32.73 5.58
N GLU A 84 -32.51 32.50 6.72
CA GLU A 84 -32.01 32.91 8.04
C GLU A 84 -30.86 32.00 8.49
N LYS A 85 -30.99 30.68 8.30
CA LYS A 85 -29.95 29.69 8.57
C LYS A 85 -28.75 29.85 7.65
N ILE A 86 -28.95 30.20 6.38
CA ILE A 86 -27.85 30.50 5.45
C ILE A 86 -27.06 31.72 5.94
N ALA A 87 -27.75 32.80 6.29
CA ALA A 87 -27.11 34.02 6.79
C ALA A 87 -26.40 33.78 8.13
N GLY A 88 -27.05 33.06 9.05
CA GLY A 88 -26.48 32.68 10.34
C GLY A 88 -25.21 31.84 10.19
N LEU A 89 -25.20 30.88 9.25
CA LEU A 89 -24.05 30.02 9.02
C LEU A 89 -22.88 30.83 8.42
N ASN A 90 -23.15 31.72 7.47
CA ASN A 90 -22.11 32.60 6.92
C ASN A 90 -21.49 33.53 7.98
N ILE A 91 -22.27 34.00 8.96
CA ILE A 91 -21.74 34.78 10.10
C ILE A 91 -20.85 33.92 10.98
N HIS A 92 -21.25 32.67 11.26
CA HIS A 92 -20.46 31.71 12.04
C HIS A 92 -19.13 31.37 11.34
N LEU A 93 -19.17 31.07 10.04
CA LEU A 93 -18.00 30.75 9.22
C LEU A 93 -16.97 31.91 9.18
N ALA A 94 -17.42 33.15 9.25
CA ALA A 94 -16.54 34.31 9.33
C ALA A 94 -15.70 34.35 10.63
N GLN A 95 -16.12 33.65 11.68
CA GLN A 95 -15.41 33.56 12.96
C GLN A 95 -14.53 32.30 13.06
N LEU A 96 -14.78 31.29 12.22
CA LEU A 96 -14.11 29.99 12.26
C LEU A 96 -12.58 30.10 12.17
N GLY A 97 -12.06 30.98 11.30
CA GLY A 97 -10.62 31.15 11.11
C GLY A 97 -9.87 31.63 12.37
N ALA A 98 -10.56 32.28 13.32
CA ALA A 98 -9.97 32.74 14.57
C ALA A 98 -9.97 31.68 15.69
N LYS A 99 -10.67 30.55 15.50
CA LYS A 99 -10.70 29.45 16.47
C LYS A 99 -9.35 28.74 16.47
N ASN A 100 -8.90 28.34 17.64
CA ASN A 100 -7.65 27.58 17.79
C ASN A 100 -7.88 26.09 17.50
N ILE A 101 -6.87 25.44 16.95
CA ILE A 101 -6.86 24.00 16.66
C ILE A 101 -6.61 23.23 17.97
N GLY A 102 -7.57 22.40 18.37
CA GLY A 102 -7.52 21.62 19.60
C GLY A 102 -7.26 22.48 20.84
N THR A 103 -6.27 22.09 21.64
CA THR A 103 -5.80 22.86 22.80
C THR A 103 -4.61 23.77 22.50
N SER A 104 -4.22 23.88 21.23
CA SER A 104 -3.06 24.68 20.82
C SER A 104 -3.39 26.18 20.76
N ASP A 105 -2.34 27.01 20.60
CA ASP A 105 -2.48 28.45 20.33
C ASP A 105 -2.45 28.76 18.81
N VAL A 106 -2.59 27.74 17.95
CA VAL A 106 -2.53 27.89 16.49
C VAL A 106 -3.94 28.08 15.93
N PRO A 107 -4.26 29.21 15.29
CA PRO A 107 -5.58 29.45 14.73
C PRO A 107 -5.78 28.69 13.41
N ILE A 108 -7.02 28.29 13.11
CA ILE A 108 -7.40 27.60 11.86
C ILE A 108 -6.99 28.42 10.62
N SER A 109 -7.07 29.74 10.69
CA SER A 109 -6.66 30.67 9.61
C SER A 109 -5.20 30.53 9.18
N THR A 110 -4.33 29.95 10.00
CA THR A 110 -2.93 29.67 9.64
C THR A 110 -2.84 28.73 8.43
N TYR A 111 -3.77 27.79 8.32
CA TYR A 111 -3.78 26.76 7.29
C TYR A 111 -4.85 26.99 6.23
N LEU A 112 -5.64 28.07 6.30
CA LEU A 112 -6.58 28.42 5.25
C LEU A 112 -5.85 29.17 4.13
N ASN A 113 -6.18 28.83 2.87
CA ASN A 113 -5.59 29.52 1.74
C ASN A 113 -5.92 31.03 1.76
N PRO A 114 -4.92 31.92 1.59
CA PRO A 114 -5.12 33.35 1.71
C PRO A 114 -6.10 33.89 0.67
N GLY A 115 -7.10 34.67 1.11
CA GLY A 115 -8.03 35.38 0.21
C GLY A 115 -9.22 34.56 -0.28
N GLU A 116 -9.35 33.29 0.12
CA GLU A 116 -10.53 32.48 -0.17
C GLU A 116 -11.70 32.86 0.75
N GLN A 117 -12.90 33.03 0.16
CA GLN A 117 -14.11 33.31 0.91
C GLN A 117 -14.82 32.00 1.25
N ILE A 118 -15.03 31.78 2.54
CA ILE A 118 -15.79 30.63 3.04
C ILE A 118 -17.26 31.04 3.11
N PHE A 119 -18.13 30.35 2.37
CA PHE A 119 -19.57 30.56 2.40
C PHE A 119 -20.33 29.25 2.22
N ALA A 120 -21.57 29.24 2.67
CA ALA A 120 -22.47 28.10 2.54
C ALA A 120 -23.15 28.09 1.18
N ILE A 121 -23.09 26.94 0.50
CA ILE A 121 -23.72 26.68 -0.79
C ILE A 121 -24.98 25.83 -0.53
N PRO A 122 -26.19 26.32 -0.83
CA PRO A 122 -27.41 25.55 -0.66
C PRO A 122 -27.50 24.44 -1.72
N SER A 123 -28.04 23.29 -1.32
CA SER A 123 -28.36 22.21 -2.23
C SER A 123 -29.51 22.59 -3.17
N PRO A 124 -29.59 21.97 -4.37
CA PRO A 124 -30.70 22.20 -5.29
C PRO A 124 -32.08 21.83 -4.72
N ASP A 125 -32.13 20.90 -3.77
CA ASP A 125 -33.35 20.45 -3.08
C ASP A 125 -33.72 21.29 -1.84
N GLY A 126 -32.82 22.16 -1.37
CA GLY A 126 -33.05 23.01 -0.20
C GLY A 126 -32.99 22.28 1.16
N GLU A 127 -32.47 21.04 1.20
CA GLU A 127 -32.38 20.23 2.42
C GLU A 127 -30.96 20.15 3.03
N ALA A 128 -29.96 20.74 2.36
CA ALA A 128 -28.58 20.75 2.81
C ALA A 128 -27.82 22.05 2.48
N LEU A 129 -26.78 22.32 3.26
CA LEU A 129 -25.78 23.35 3.02
C LEU A 129 -24.40 22.71 2.97
N LEU A 130 -23.64 23.06 1.94
CA LEU A 130 -22.25 22.63 1.76
C LEU A 130 -21.31 23.81 1.99
N VAL A 131 -20.32 23.61 2.85
CA VAL A 131 -19.22 24.56 3.06
C VAL A 131 -17.93 23.92 2.58
N THR A 132 -17.17 24.63 1.76
CA THR A 132 -15.83 24.19 1.33
C THR A 132 -14.77 24.99 2.08
N LEU A 133 -13.88 24.28 2.76
CA LEU A 133 -12.74 24.83 3.50
C LEU A 133 -11.46 24.46 2.75
N PRO A 134 -10.86 25.40 2.01
CA PRO A 134 -9.64 25.17 1.25
C PRO A 134 -8.42 25.30 2.17
N PHE A 135 -8.02 24.18 2.78
CA PHE A 135 -6.80 24.16 3.58
C PHE A 135 -5.56 24.06 2.70
N SER A 136 -4.42 24.57 3.15
CA SER A 136 -3.13 24.34 2.50
C SER A 136 -2.69 22.89 2.71
N ALA A 137 -1.96 22.32 1.75
CA ALA A 137 -1.44 20.96 1.86
C ALA A 137 -0.46 20.76 3.02
N ASP A 138 0.18 21.83 3.49
CA ASP A 138 1.12 21.81 4.64
C ASP A 138 0.48 21.22 5.90
N VAL A 139 -0.85 21.39 6.05
CA VAL A 139 -1.63 20.85 7.17
C VAL A 139 -1.47 19.33 7.35
N ALA A 140 -1.20 18.60 6.25
CA ALA A 140 -1.06 17.15 6.26
C ALA A 140 0.30 16.69 6.83
N THR A 141 1.31 17.55 6.83
CA THR A 141 2.68 17.23 7.27
C THR A 141 3.10 17.97 8.53
N ASP A 142 2.49 19.11 8.81
CA ASP A 142 2.87 19.95 9.94
C ASP A 142 2.48 19.34 11.28
N LEU A 143 3.28 19.69 12.29
CA LEU A 143 3.08 19.31 13.68
C LEU A 143 2.74 20.54 14.52
N LEU A 144 1.77 20.37 15.42
CA LEU A 144 1.47 21.32 16.47
C LEU A 144 2.65 21.43 17.47
N PRO A 145 2.72 22.50 18.28
CA PRO A 145 3.80 22.70 19.26
C PRO A 145 3.98 21.55 20.27
N ASP A 146 2.95 20.73 20.48
CA ASP A 146 2.97 19.53 21.33
C ASP A 146 3.38 18.25 20.58
N ASN A 147 3.91 18.36 19.36
CA ASN A 147 4.30 17.29 18.44
C ASN A 147 3.13 16.43 17.93
N LYS A 148 1.89 16.89 18.04
CA LYS A 148 0.76 16.20 17.42
C LYS A 148 0.60 16.59 15.95
N PRO A 149 0.15 15.68 15.07
CA PRO A 149 -0.20 16.02 13.70
C PRO A 149 -1.31 17.08 13.66
N VAL A 150 -1.17 18.09 12.80
CA VAL A 150 -2.13 19.20 12.72
C VAL A 150 -3.47 18.72 12.13
N LEU A 151 -3.44 17.95 11.06
CA LEU A 151 -4.66 17.58 10.32
C LEU A 151 -5.72 16.84 11.18
N PRO A 152 -5.41 15.77 11.94
CA PRO A 152 -6.39 15.11 12.79
C PRO A 152 -7.04 16.05 13.83
N GLU A 153 -6.23 16.85 14.53
CA GLU A 153 -6.70 17.80 15.53
C GLU A 153 -7.53 18.93 14.90
N LEU A 154 -7.16 19.39 13.70
CA LEU A 154 -7.94 20.35 12.93
C LEU A 154 -9.31 19.79 12.57
N ILE A 155 -9.37 18.58 12.01
CA ILE A 155 -10.63 17.94 11.62
C ILE A 155 -11.53 17.72 12.84
N GLU A 156 -10.96 17.30 13.98
CA GLU A 156 -11.74 17.14 15.20
C GLU A 156 -12.27 18.49 15.73
N THR A 157 -11.45 19.54 15.68
CA THR A 157 -11.88 20.90 16.03
C THR A 157 -13.04 21.38 15.14
N LEU A 158 -12.97 21.10 13.83
CA LEU A 158 -14.03 21.43 12.88
C LEU A 158 -15.31 20.64 13.16
N ARG A 159 -15.20 19.36 13.58
CA ARG A 159 -16.35 18.55 13.96
C ARG A 159 -17.03 19.07 15.20
N GLU A 160 -16.27 19.36 16.24
CA GLU A 160 -16.81 19.92 17.49
C GLU A 160 -17.53 21.24 17.21
N ASP A 161 -16.91 22.12 16.43
CA ASP A 161 -17.51 23.39 16.02
C ASP A 161 -18.79 23.21 15.18
N ALA A 162 -18.74 22.34 14.18
CA ALA A 162 -19.88 22.09 13.30
C ALA A 162 -21.05 21.46 14.08
N ILE A 163 -20.78 20.52 14.98
CA ILE A 163 -21.79 19.85 15.82
C ILE A 163 -22.43 20.86 16.79
N GLU A 164 -21.63 21.72 17.42
CA GLU A 164 -22.12 22.76 18.33
C GLU A 164 -23.06 23.73 17.60
N TYR A 165 -22.65 24.21 16.43
CA TYR A 165 -23.48 25.08 15.60
C TYR A 165 -24.74 24.38 15.09
N ALA A 166 -24.60 23.17 14.56
CA ALA A 166 -25.71 22.42 13.98
C ALA A 166 -26.78 22.08 15.01
N SER A 167 -26.37 21.57 16.17
CA SER A 167 -27.28 21.20 17.26
C SER A 167 -28.10 22.40 17.77
N SER A 168 -27.48 23.59 17.82
CA SER A 168 -28.14 24.83 18.25
C SER A 168 -29.20 25.33 17.27
N ASN A 169 -29.13 24.91 16.00
CA ASN A 169 -30.00 25.36 14.92
C ASN A 169 -30.91 24.24 14.37
N GLY A 170 -30.97 23.09 15.04
CA GLY A 170 -31.77 21.93 14.62
C GLY A 170 -31.27 21.28 13.32
N LEU A 171 -29.97 21.40 13.04
CA LEU A 171 -29.30 20.80 11.90
C LEU A 171 -28.44 19.62 12.36
N VAL A 172 -28.07 18.76 11.42
CA VAL A 172 -27.05 17.71 11.63
C VAL A 172 -25.85 18.04 10.78
N SER A 173 -24.64 18.05 11.35
CA SER A 173 -23.41 18.31 10.61
C SER A 173 -22.56 17.07 10.44
N ASN A 174 -21.85 16.99 9.31
CA ASN A 174 -20.82 15.99 9.07
C ASN A 174 -19.63 16.65 8.36
N VAL A 175 -18.41 16.34 8.79
CA VAL A 175 -17.17 16.85 8.19
C VAL A 175 -16.58 15.78 7.29
N THR A 176 -16.51 16.07 5.99
CA THR A 176 -16.09 15.16 4.91
C THR A 176 -15.10 15.81 3.94
N GLY A 177 -14.91 15.26 2.75
CA GLY A 177 -13.91 15.67 1.78
C GLY A 177 -12.55 15.02 2.03
N ILE A 178 -11.60 15.25 1.12
CA ILE A 178 -10.28 14.62 1.13
C ILE A 178 -9.57 14.91 2.46
N GLY A 179 -9.67 16.15 2.97
CA GLY A 179 -9.03 16.51 4.22
C GLY A 179 -9.58 15.79 5.45
N ALA A 180 -10.91 15.61 5.54
CA ALA A 180 -11.52 14.88 6.64
C ALA A 180 -11.23 13.38 6.58
N ILE A 181 -11.22 12.79 5.37
CA ILE A 181 -10.88 11.38 5.16
C ILE A 181 -9.43 11.11 5.56
N LEU A 182 -8.50 11.99 5.16
CA LEU A 182 -7.10 11.89 5.55
C LEU A 182 -6.91 12.13 7.05
N GLY A 183 -7.64 13.09 7.64
CA GLY A 183 -7.65 13.33 9.07
C GLY A 183 -8.12 12.11 9.87
N ASP A 184 -9.18 11.44 9.44
CA ASP A 184 -9.65 10.19 10.06
C ASP A 184 -8.67 9.04 9.89
N LEU A 185 -8.06 8.94 8.70
CA LEU A 185 -7.04 7.93 8.44
C LEU A 185 -5.86 8.14 9.40
N PHE A 186 -5.34 9.36 9.52
CA PHE A 186 -4.22 9.69 10.39
C PHE A 186 -4.58 9.57 11.89
N GLY A 187 -5.75 10.07 12.30
CA GLY A 187 -6.24 9.93 13.68
C GLY A 187 -6.44 8.47 14.08
N ALA A 188 -6.87 7.61 13.15
CA ALA A 188 -6.96 6.17 13.40
C ALA A 188 -5.58 5.54 13.68
N PHE A 189 -4.48 6.09 13.13
CA PHE A 189 -3.13 5.60 13.39
C PHE A 189 -2.48 6.20 14.65
N GLU A 190 -2.90 7.39 15.09
CA GLU A 190 -2.28 8.10 16.23
C GLU A 190 -2.39 7.34 17.56
N GLY A 191 -3.46 6.55 17.75
CA GLY A 191 -3.63 5.67 18.93
C GLY A 191 -2.92 4.31 18.85
N ILE A 192 -2.32 3.98 17.70
CA ILE A 192 -1.89 2.63 17.33
C ILE A 192 -0.37 2.43 17.47
N ASP A 193 0.43 3.49 17.34
CA ASP A 193 1.88 3.38 17.11
C ASP A 193 2.65 2.62 18.19
N SER A 194 2.33 2.80 19.47
CA SER A 194 3.03 2.06 20.53
C SER A 194 2.37 0.72 20.85
N SER A 195 1.04 0.66 20.86
CA SER A 195 0.30 -0.54 21.30
C SER A 195 0.35 -1.65 20.24
N LEU A 196 0.14 -1.31 18.97
CA LEU A 196 0.11 -2.29 17.88
C LEU A 196 1.51 -2.73 17.46
N LEU A 197 2.52 -1.86 17.47
CA LEU A 197 3.90 -2.27 17.25
C LEU A 197 4.34 -3.26 18.33
N PHE A 198 4.08 -2.95 19.60
CA PHE A 198 4.40 -3.84 20.72
C PHE A 198 3.64 -5.17 20.64
N THR A 199 2.33 -5.12 20.32
CA THR A 199 1.51 -6.32 20.15
C THR A 199 1.99 -7.19 18.99
N THR A 200 2.26 -6.59 17.82
CA THR A 200 2.77 -7.30 16.65
C THR A 200 4.13 -7.94 16.93
N LEU A 201 5.03 -7.22 17.61
CA LEU A 201 6.33 -7.76 18.02
C LEU A 201 6.17 -8.95 18.98
N ILE A 202 5.24 -8.88 19.93
CA ILE A 202 4.92 -10.00 20.82
C ILE A 202 4.39 -11.19 20.03
N VAL A 203 3.44 -10.99 19.11
CA VAL A 203 2.85 -12.07 18.31
C VAL A 203 3.92 -12.75 17.45
N VAL A 204 4.75 -11.97 16.75
CA VAL A 204 5.86 -12.51 15.95
C VAL A 204 6.85 -13.24 16.86
N ALA A 205 7.24 -12.66 18.00
CA ALA A 205 8.12 -13.31 18.95
C ALA A 205 7.52 -14.64 19.46
N LEU A 206 6.23 -14.68 19.79
CA LEU A 206 5.54 -15.90 20.22
C LEU A 206 5.52 -16.97 19.12
N ILE A 207 5.19 -16.59 17.88
CA ILE A 207 5.22 -17.50 16.73
C ILE A 207 6.63 -18.08 16.57
N LEU A 208 7.67 -17.23 16.57
CA LEU A 208 9.06 -17.69 16.44
C LEU A 208 9.50 -18.55 17.64
N ILE A 209 9.10 -18.22 18.88
CA ILE A 209 9.37 -19.03 20.07
C ILE A 209 8.75 -20.43 19.91
N VAL A 210 7.52 -20.51 19.41
CA VAL A 210 6.83 -21.78 19.17
C VAL A 210 7.50 -22.59 18.07
N VAL A 211 7.86 -21.95 16.95
CA VAL A 211 8.52 -22.58 15.80
C VAL A 211 9.91 -23.11 16.19
N TYR A 212 10.74 -22.27 16.80
CA TYR A 212 12.11 -22.63 17.20
C TYR A 212 12.18 -23.45 18.49
N ARG A 213 11.09 -23.51 19.27
CA ARG A 213 11.02 -24.16 20.58
C ARG A 213 12.13 -23.67 21.53
N SER A 214 12.52 -22.41 21.39
CA SER A 214 13.57 -21.77 22.19
C SER A 214 13.22 -20.30 22.45
N PRO A 215 13.28 -19.84 23.72
CA PRO A 215 12.95 -18.46 24.09
C PRO A 215 14.03 -17.44 23.73
N VAL A 216 15.22 -17.87 23.31
CA VAL A 216 16.36 -16.98 22.99
C VAL A 216 16.66 -16.96 21.50
N LEU A 217 16.46 -18.09 20.83
CA LEU A 217 16.90 -18.27 19.44
C LEU A 217 16.23 -17.30 18.47
N TRP A 218 14.96 -16.95 18.67
CA TRP A 218 14.20 -16.07 17.78
C TRP A 218 14.82 -14.67 17.59
N ILE A 219 15.61 -14.20 18.56
CA ILE A 219 16.26 -12.89 18.51
C ILE A 219 17.31 -12.84 17.38
N LEU A 220 18.05 -13.93 17.13
CA LEU A 220 19.17 -13.90 16.18
C LEU A 220 18.72 -13.83 14.70
N PRO A 221 17.74 -14.63 14.24
CA PRO A 221 17.13 -14.47 12.91
C PRO A 221 16.51 -13.10 12.74
N LEU A 222 15.72 -12.64 13.72
CA LEU A 222 15.03 -11.36 13.63
C LEU A 222 16.02 -10.21 13.53
N PHE A 223 17.05 -10.20 14.37
CA PHE A 223 18.13 -9.23 14.31
C PHE A 223 18.87 -9.24 12.96
N SER A 224 19.12 -10.43 12.41
CA SER A 224 19.73 -10.57 11.09
C SER A 224 18.82 -10.03 9.98
N ALA A 225 17.51 -10.28 10.07
CA ALA A 225 16.53 -9.76 9.12
C ALA A 225 16.42 -8.23 9.17
N VAL A 226 16.46 -7.63 10.36
CA VAL A 226 16.47 -6.16 10.52
C VAL A 226 17.74 -5.54 9.92
N ILE A 227 18.90 -6.18 10.08
CA ILE A 227 20.15 -5.74 9.42
C ILE A 227 20.04 -5.90 7.89
N ALA A 228 19.45 -6.98 7.40
CA ALA A 228 19.21 -7.17 5.97
C ALA A 228 18.31 -6.06 5.41
N LEU A 229 17.22 -5.73 6.12
CA LEU A 229 16.30 -4.65 5.76
C LEU A 229 16.98 -3.28 5.78
N SER A 230 17.73 -2.99 6.84
CA SER A 230 18.49 -1.73 6.95
C SER A 230 19.49 -1.58 5.81
N THR A 231 20.15 -2.67 5.43
CA THR A 231 21.13 -2.69 4.33
C THR A 231 20.45 -2.52 2.98
N ALA A 232 19.38 -3.27 2.71
CA ALA A 232 18.60 -3.14 1.48
C ALA A 232 18.03 -1.73 1.32
N GLY A 233 17.42 -1.21 2.38
CA GLY A 233 16.90 0.15 2.44
C GLY A 233 17.97 1.21 2.16
N GLY A 234 19.15 1.08 2.76
CA GLY A 234 20.26 2.00 2.46
C GLY A 234 20.70 1.99 0.99
N PHE A 235 20.74 0.82 0.35
CA PHE A 235 21.03 0.74 -1.10
C PHE A 235 19.92 1.35 -1.94
N ILE A 236 18.65 1.06 -1.60
CA ILE A 236 17.49 1.60 -2.32
C ILE A 236 17.48 3.13 -2.21
N TYR A 237 17.71 3.69 -1.03
CA TYR A 237 17.84 5.14 -0.84
C TYR A 237 18.87 5.76 -1.78
N LEU A 238 20.04 5.14 -1.90
CA LEU A 238 21.10 5.64 -2.77
C LEU A 238 20.73 5.54 -4.25
N LEU A 239 19.96 4.54 -4.66
CA LEU A 239 19.53 4.38 -6.05
C LEU A 239 18.39 5.36 -6.39
N THR A 240 17.40 5.50 -5.51
CA THR A 240 16.29 6.44 -5.68
C THR A 240 16.79 7.88 -5.68
N LYS A 241 17.72 8.25 -4.79
CA LYS A 241 18.31 9.59 -4.78
C LYS A 241 19.05 9.97 -6.08
N ASN A 242 19.48 8.98 -6.86
CA ASN A 242 20.15 9.18 -8.14
C ASN A 242 19.22 8.92 -9.33
N ASP A 243 17.90 8.95 -9.13
CA ASP A 243 16.86 8.78 -10.16
C ASP A 243 16.99 7.45 -10.95
N VAL A 244 17.48 6.39 -10.28
CA VAL A 244 17.64 5.06 -10.90
C VAL A 244 16.40 4.19 -10.70
N ILE A 245 15.73 4.32 -9.56
CA ILE A 245 14.57 3.50 -9.18
C ILE A 245 13.54 4.40 -8.49
N ASP A 246 12.30 4.36 -8.96
CA ASP A 246 11.17 5.02 -8.33
C ASP A 246 10.76 4.28 -7.05
N LEU A 247 10.52 5.03 -5.98
CA LEU A 247 10.12 4.49 -4.69
C LEU A 247 8.87 5.23 -4.20
N ASN A 248 7.90 4.46 -3.71
CA ASN A 248 6.73 5.00 -3.01
C ASN A 248 6.55 4.33 -1.64
N GLY A 249 5.65 4.88 -0.83
CA GLY A 249 5.35 4.36 0.50
C GLY A 249 4.88 2.89 0.48
N GLN A 250 4.11 2.51 -0.53
CA GLN A 250 3.63 1.13 -0.70
C GLN A 250 4.78 0.14 -0.95
N SER A 251 5.71 0.48 -1.83
CA SER A 251 6.88 -0.34 -2.16
C SER A 251 7.81 -0.50 -0.95
N GLN A 252 7.98 0.55 -0.15
CA GLN A 252 8.71 0.46 1.12
C GLN A 252 8.02 -0.49 2.12
N GLY A 253 6.69 -0.43 2.22
CA GLY A 253 5.90 -1.32 3.06
C GLY A 253 6.08 -2.79 2.66
N ILE A 254 5.88 -3.08 1.36
CA ILE A 254 6.04 -4.42 0.79
C ILE A 254 7.47 -4.93 0.97
N LEU A 255 8.49 -4.10 0.72
CA LEU A 255 9.90 -4.44 0.96
C LEU A 255 10.13 -4.95 2.39
N SER A 256 9.59 -4.24 3.37
CA SER A 256 9.80 -4.55 4.79
C SER A 256 9.22 -5.92 5.15
N VAL A 257 8.00 -6.21 4.68
CA VAL A 257 7.34 -7.51 4.89
C VAL A 257 8.08 -8.62 4.15
N LEU A 258 8.44 -8.39 2.88
CA LEU A 258 9.10 -9.35 2.02
C LEU A 258 10.47 -9.77 2.55
N VAL A 259 11.31 -8.79 2.94
CA VAL A 259 12.66 -9.03 3.48
C VAL A 259 12.58 -9.79 4.79
N LEU A 260 11.68 -9.39 5.69
CA LEU A 260 11.51 -10.05 6.97
C LEU A 260 11.04 -11.51 6.81
N GLY A 261 10.07 -11.75 5.92
CA GLY A 261 9.59 -13.09 5.58
C GLY A 261 10.69 -13.97 5.01
N ALA A 262 11.32 -13.53 3.91
CA ALA A 262 12.37 -14.29 3.23
C ALA A 262 13.57 -14.57 4.15
N ALA A 263 14.04 -13.57 4.90
CA ALA A 263 15.15 -13.75 5.83
C ALA A 263 14.81 -14.76 6.95
N THR A 264 13.56 -14.79 7.40
CA THR A 264 13.09 -15.75 8.41
C THR A 264 13.05 -17.17 7.86
N ASP A 265 12.58 -17.37 6.63
CA ASP A 265 12.52 -18.69 5.99
C ASP A 265 13.92 -19.25 5.69
N TYR A 266 14.82 -18.39 5.20
CA TYR A 266 16.22 -18.74 5.00
C TYR A 266 16.91 -19.07 6.33
N ALA A 267 16.59 -18.32 7.39
CA ALA A 267 17.10 -18.59 8.74
C ALA A 267 16.60 -19.94 9.27
N LEU A 268 15.32 -20.27 9.04
CA LEU A 268 14.74 -21.55 9.44
C LEU A 268 15.48 -22.73 8.80
N LEU A 269 15.75 -22.68 7.49
CA LEU A 269 16.50 -23.72 6.78
C LEU A 269 17.92 -23.87 7.33
N LEU A 270 18.63 -22.75 7.50
CA LEU A 270 19.99 -22.75 8.03
C LEU A 270 20.04 -23.30 9.47
N ILE A 271 19.13 -22.84 10.33
CA ILE A 271 19.09 -23.23 11.75
C ILE A 271 18.69 -24.69 11.88
N ALA A 272 17.71 -25.16 11.11
CA ALA A 272 17.31 -26.56 11.10
C ALA A 272 18.48 -27.45 10.73
N ARG A 273 19.20 -27.12 9.65
CA ARG A 273 20.39 -27.88 9.24
C ARG A 273 21.53 -27.77 10.25
N TYR A 274 21.79 -26.58 10.77
CA TYR A 274 22.83 -26.39 11.78
C TYR A 274 22.54 -27.19 13.05
N ARG A 275 21.28 -27.26 13.47
CA ARG A 275 20.84 -28.07 14.60
C ARG A 275 21.08 -29.57 14.36
N GLU A 276 20.85 -30.05 13.14
CA GLU A 276 21.14 -31.42 12.73
C GLU A 276 22.65 -31.73 12.74
N GLU A 277 23.47 -30.84 12.18
CA GLU A 277 24.92 -31.01 12.12
C GLU A 277 25.59 -30.92 13.50
N LEU A 278 24.98 -30.21 14.46
CA LEU A 278 25.46 -30.15 15.84
C LEU A 278 25.44 -31.49 16.59
N HIS A 279 24.63 -32.46 16.13
CA HIS A 279 24.64 -33.84 16.65
C HIS A 279 25.83 -34.65 16.12
N HIS A 280 26.35 -34.30 14.93
CA HIS A 280 27.40 -35.04 14.23
C HIS A 280 28.81 -34.43 14.40
N PHE A 281 28.90 -33.17 14.87
CA PHE A 281 30.18 -32.47 15.02
C PHE A 281 30.39 -31.91 16.43
N ASP A 282 31.57 -32.15 16.99
CA ASP A 282 31.97 -31.69 18.33
C ASP A 282 32.10 -30.17 18.47
N THR A 283 32.45 -29.48 17.38
CA THR A 283 32.67 -28.03 17.41
C THR A 283 31.56 -27.29 16.66
N PRO A 284 30.97 -26.22 17.25
CA PRO A 284 29.96 -25.38 16.61
C PRO A 284 30.39 -24.87 15.22
N PHE A 285 31.67 -24.54 15.07
CA PHE A 285 32.20 -24.05 13.80
C PHE A 285 32.21 -25.10 12.69
N ASN A 286 32.64 -26.34 12.98
CA ASN A 286 32.64 -27.40 11.98
C ASN A 286 31.21 -27.81 11.59
N ALA A 287 30.30 -27.86 12.58
CA ALA A 287 28.86 -28.06 12.34
C ALA A 287 28.29 -26.97 11.42
N MET A 288 28.60 -25.69 11.67
CA MET A 288 28.15 -24.58 10.84
C MET A 288 28.71 -24.66 9.42
N LYS A 289 29.99 -25.03 9.27
CA LYS A 289 30.60 -25.21 7.94
C LYS A 289 29.91 -26.32 7.14
N ALA A 290 29.57 -27.43 7.77
CA ALA A 290 28.82 -28.52 7.14
C ALA A 290 27.39 -28.07 6.78
N ALA A 291 26.71 -27.39 7.70
CA ALA A 291 25.36 -26.88 7.48
C ALA A 291 25.30 -25.88 6.32
N LEU A 292 26.24 -24.92 6.27
CA LEU A 292 26.31 -23.93 5.21
C LEU A 292 26.51 -24.59 3.83
N LYS A 293 27.37 -25.62 3.75
CA LYS A 293 27.58 -26.37 2.51
C LYS A 293 26.30 -27.06 2.02
N GLY A 294 25.44 -27.52 2.93
CA GLY A 294 24.17 -28.16 2.59
C GLY A 294 23.02 -27.19 2.26
N VAL A 295 23.10 -25.93 2.70
CA VAL A 295 21.98 -24.98 2.66
C VAL A 295 22.19 -23.84 1.66
N VAL A 296 23.43 -23.52 1.28
CA VAL A 296 23.72 -22.44 0.32
C VAL A 296 23.01 -22.65 -1.02
N GLU A 297 23.08 -23.85 -1.60
CA GLU A 297 22.44 -24.13 -2.91
C GLU A 297 20.90 -23.95 -2.84
N PRO A 298 20.17 -24.56 -1.88
CA PRO A 298 18.74 -24.31 -1.72
C PRO A 298 18.36 -22.83 -1.48
N ILE A 299 19.07 -22.12 -0.58
CA ILE A 299 18.75 -20.72 -0.26
C ILE A 299 19.00 -19.80 -1.46
N VAL A 300 20.15 -19.96 -2.13
CA VAL A 300 20.47 -19.13 -3.31
C VAL A 300 19.52 -19.44 -4.46
N ALA A 301 19.14 -20.70 -4.67
CA ALA A 301 18.16 -21.07 -5.68
C ALA A 301 16.77 -20.46 -5.42
N SER A 302 16.29 -20.51 -4.17
CA SER A 302 15.04 -19.86 -3.76
C SER A 302 15.13 -18.34 -3.97
N GLY A 303 16.16 -17.68 -3.41
CA GLY A 303 16.34 -16.24 -3.55
C GLY A 303 16.50 -15.78 -5.00
N ALA A 304 17.18 -16.54 -5.84
CA ALA A 304 17.29 -16.25 -7.28
C ALA A 304 15.95 -16.35 -8.00
N THR A 305 15.11 -17.33 -7.65
CA THR A 305 13.76 -17.49 -8.21
C THR A 305 12.90 -16.29 -7.87
N THR A 306 12.84 -15.90 -6.59
CA THR A 306 12.08 -14.73 -6.13
C THR A 306 12.61 -13.42 -6.71
N THR A 307 13.94 -13.23 -6.73
CA THR A 307 14.58 -12.05 -7.33
C THR A 307 14.21 -11.92 -8.80
N THR A 308 14.26 -13.01 -9.56
CA THR A 308 13.93 -12.97 -10.99
C THR A 308 12.44 -12.73 -11.22
N ALA A 309 11.56 -13.32 -10.40
CA ALA A 309 10.13 -13.07 -10.44
C ALA A 309 9.79 -11.60 -10.18
N LEU A 310 10.43 -10.98 -9.18
CA LEU A 310 10.27 -9.56 -8.87
C LEU A 310 10.80 -8.66 -10.00
N MET A 311 11.91 -9.03 -10.64
CA MET A 311 12.44 -8.28 -11.78
C MET A 311 11.52 -8.29 -13.00
N VAL A 312 10.59 -9.24 -13.13
CA VAL A 312 9.56 -9.20 -14.19
C VAL A 312 8.61 -8.01 -14.01
N LEU A 313 8.44 -7.50 -12.79
CA LEU A 313 7.65 -6.29 -12.54
C LEU A 313 8.21 -5.06 -13.26
N LEU A 314 9.46 -5.09 -13.76
CA LEU A 314 9.96 -4.04 -14.64
C LEU A 314 9.15 -3.88 -15.94
N LEU A 315 8.37 -4.90 -16.33
CA LEU A 315 7.46 -4.86 -17.48
C LEU A 315 6.10 -4.22 -17.16
N SER A 316 5.84 -3.87 -15.89
CA SER A 316 4.59 -3.24 -15.46
C SER A 316 4.45 -1.85 -16.07
N ASP A 317 3.24 -1.49 -16.47
CA ASP A 317 2.91 -0.13 -16.91
C ASP A 317 2.85 0.84 -15.73
N LEU A 318 2.35 0.39 -14.58
CA LEU A 318 2.34 1.17 -13.35
C LEU A 318 3.77 1.35 -12.80
N SER A 319 4.23 2.60 -12.67
CA SER A 319 5.57 2.90 -12.17
C SER A 319 5.77 2.42 -10.72
N GLY A 320 4.72 2.43 -9.91
CA GLY A 320 4.75 1.86 -8.55
C GLY A 320 5.07 0.36 -8.52
N ASN A 321 4.44 -0.43 -9.40
CA ASN A 321 4.76 -1.86 -9.55
C ASN A 321 6.15 -2.07 -10.17
N ARG A 322 6.51 -1.22 -11.13
CA ARG A 322 7.83 -1.25 -11.77
C ARG A 322 8.96 -1.01 -10.77
N GLY A 323 8.81 -0.01 -9.90
CA GLY A 323 9.74 0.32 -8.83
C GLY A 323 9.84 -0.79 -7.77
N LEU A 324 8.72 -1.44 -7.44
CA LEU A 324 8.67 -2.58 -6.53
C LEU A 324 9.59 -3.74 -6.97
N GLY A 325 9.76 -3.96 -8.28
CA GLY A 325 10.60 -5.05 -8.80
C GLY A 325 12.05 -4.98 -8.33
N PRO A 326 12.82 -3.94 -8.71
CA PRO A 326 14.18 -3.71 -8.22
C PRO A 326 14.27 -3.57 -6.70
N VAL A 327 13.31 -2.87 -6.07
CA VAL A 327 13.24 -2.69 -4.61
C VAL A 327 13.20 -4.06 -3.92
N GLY A 328 12.24 -4.91 -4.29
CA GLY A 328 12.09 -6.25 -3.74
C GLY A 328 13.29 -7.15 -4.05
N ALA A 329 13.82 -7.09 -5.28
CA ALA A 329 15.00 -7.86 -5.70
C ALA A 329 16.24 -7.54 -4.85
N ILE A 330 16.53 -6.26 -4.60
CA ILE A 330 17.61 -5.83 -3.71
C ILE A 330 17.36 -6.35 -2.30
N GLY A 331 16.11 -6.25 -1.82
CA GLY A 331 15.68 -6.80 -0.54
C GLY A 331 16.03 -8.29 -0.38
N ILE A 332 15.62 -9.13 -1.34
CA ILE A 332 15.88 -10.58 -1.31
C ILE A 332 17.37 -10.88 -1.39
N ILE A 333 18.12 -10.20 -2.26
CA ILE A 333 19.58 -10.39 -2.39
C ILE A 333 20.27 -10.06 -1.06
N CYS A 334 19.92 -8.93 -0.43
CA CYS A 334 20.43 -8.56 0.88
C CYS A 334 20.06 -9.61 1.94
N SER A 335 18.82 -10.10 1.97
CA SER A 335 18.40 -11.19 2.87
C SER A 335 19.25 -12.43 2.72
N VAL A 336 19.46 -12.92 1.49
CA VAL A 336 20.29 -14.10 1.21
C VAL A 336 21.72 -13.87 1.71
N ILE A 337 22.33 -12.74 1.39
CA ILE A 337 23.71 -12.43 1.78
C ILE A 337 23.82 -12.32 3.30
N THR A 338 22.90 -11.62 3.97
CA THR A 338 22.91 -11.46 5.42
C THR A 338 22.70 -12.80 6.14
N ILE A 339 21.72 -13.61 5.71
CA ILE A 339 21.45 -14.91 6.34
C ILE A 339 22.57 -15.91 6.09
N LEU A 340 23.25 -15.89 4.95
CA LEU A 340 24.38 -16.78 4.69
C LEU A 340 25.70 -16.34 5.33
N THR A 341 25.77 -15.13 5.91
CA THR A 341 27.02 -14.60 6.49
C THR A 341 26.88 -14.20 7.96
N LEU A 342 25.96 -13.29 8.29
CA LEU A 342 25.77 -12.74 9.62
C LEU A 342 25.18 -13.77 10.58
N LEU A 343 24.09 -14.43 10.18
CA LEU A 343 23.42 -15.40 11.05
C LEU A 343 24.34 -16.57 11.46
N PRO A 344 25.12 -17.18 10.55
CA PRO A 344 26.15 -18.15 10.90
C PRO A 344 27.15 -17.61 11.92
N ALA A 345 27.62 -16.38 11.74
CA ALA A 345 28.58 -15.76 12.63
C ALA A 345 28.00 -15.55 14.05
N LEU A 346 26.75 -15.08 14.15
CA LEU A 346 26.04 -14.95 15.41
C LEU A 346 25.85 -16.30 16.10
N LEU A 347 25.36 -17.31 15.39
CA LEU A 347 25.12 -18.65 15.94
C LEU A 347 26.42 -19.34 16.41
N VAL A 348 27.54 -19.12 15.71
CA VAL A 348 28.86 -19.61 16.14
C VAL A 348 29.39 -18.84 17.35
N ALA A 349 29.18 -17.52 17.41
CA ALA A 349 29.64 -16.67 18.51
C ALA A 349 28.89 -16.97 19.82
N PHE A 350 27.56 -17.10 19.78
CA PHE A 350 26.74 -17.42 20.95
C PHE A 350 26.74 -18.92 21.30
N GLY A 351 27.10 -19.79 20.34
CA GLY A 351 27.31 -21.21 20.56
C GLY A 351 26.04 -22.02 20.84
N ARG A 352 26.20 -23.21 21.43
CA ARG A 352 25.11 -24.21 21.59
C ARG A 352 24.00 -23.78 22.57
N TRP A 353 24.26 -22.82 23.46
CA TRP A 353 23.30 -22.40 24.47
C TRP A 353 22.06 -21.71 23.88
N VAL A 354 22.18 -21.15 22.67
CA VAL A 354 21.06 -20.53 21.94
C VAL A 354 19.88 -21.50 21.76
N PHE A 355 20.12 -22.82 21.74
CA PHE A 355 19.08 -23.84 21.62
C PHE A 355 18.45 -24.27 22.95
N TRP A 356 18.73 -23.57 24.06
CA TRP A 356 18.09 -23.85 25.34
C TRP A 356 16.56 -23.76 25.17
N PRO A 357 15.76 -24.68 25.76
CA PRO A 357 16.13 -25.75 26.69
C PRO A 357 16.58 -27.09 26.05
N ARG A 358 16.36 -27.30 24.75
CA ARG A 358 16.72 -28.55 24.05
C ARG A 358 18.04 -28.42 23.29
N ILE A 359 19.13 -28.27 24.04
CA ILE A 359 20.48 -28.09 23.52
C ILE A 359 20.94 -29.37 22.78
N PRO A 360 21.23 -29.31 21.47
CA PRO A 360 21.82 -30.42 20.73
C PRO A 360 23.20 -30.77 21.31
N ARG A 361 23.40 -32.04 21.65
CA ARG A 361 24.69 -32.59 22.06
C ARG A 361 25.14 -33.60 21.02
N HIS A 362 26.44 -33.87 21.00
CA HIS A 362 27.02 -34.88 20.12
C HIS A 362 26.63 -36.27 20.65
N ASP A 363 25.49 -36.77 20.22
CA ASP A 363 24.87 -37.99 20.74
C ASP A 363 24.41 -38.97 19.64
N ASP A 364 24.64 -38.64 18.35
CA ASP A 364 24.24 -39.44 17.18
C ASP A 364 22.76 -39.89 17.19
N VAL A 365 21.91 -39.23 18.00
CA VAL A 365 20.50 -39.59 18.14
C VAL A 365 19.74 -39.06 16.93
N ASN A 366 19.26 -39.97 16.09
CA ASN A 366 18.45 -39.63 14.94
C ASN A 366 16.99 -39.35 15.36
N SER A 367 16.72 -38.15 15.88
CA SER A 367 15.36 -37.75 16.30
C SER A 367 14.38 -37.53 15.13
N GLN A 368 14.78 -37.79 13.88
CA GLN A 368 13.92 -37.57 12.70
C GLN A 368 12.76 -38.58 12.60
N LEU A 369 12.88 -39.74 13.26
CA LEU A 369 11.87 -40.81 13.22
C LEU A 369 10.83 -40.71 14.35
N ASP A 370 11.02 -39.79 15.30
CA ASP A 370 10.14 -39.66 16.47
C ASP A 370 9.35 -38.34 16.46
N GLY A 371 8.04 -38.44 16.71
CA GLY A 371 7.16 -37.28 16.93
C GLY A 371 5.91 -37.23 16.05
N SER A 372 5.13 -36.15 16.21
CA SER A 372 3.85 -35.98 15.51
C SER A 372 4.01 -35.86 13.99
N TRP A 373 5.09 -35.24 13.51
CA TRP A 373 5.38 -35.12 12.07
C TRP A 373 5.74 -36.44 11.41
N ALA A 374 6.43 -37.34 12.12
CA ALA A 374 6.71 -38.70 11.63
C ALA A 374 5.41 -39.49 11.41
N LYS A 375 4.39 -39.30 12.28
CA LYS A 375 3.06 -39.91 12.09
C LYS A 375 2.36 -39.37 10.84
N VAL A 376 2.44 -38.06 10.59
CA VAL A 376 1.87 -37.45 9.38
C VAL A 376 2.59 -37.97 8.13
N GLY A 377 3.92 -37.99 8.12
CA GLY A 377 4.72 -38.55 7.03
C GLY A 377 4.39 -40.03 6.76
N ALA A 378 4.25 -40.85 7.82
CA ALA A 378 3.84 -42.24 7.70
C ALA A 378 2.41 -42.40 7.14
N LEU A 379 1.48 -41.51 7.51
CA LEU A 379 0.13 -41.49 6.96
C LEU A 379 0.13 -41.17 5.46
N VAL A 380 0.92 -40.17 5.05
CA VAL A 380 1.11 -39.78 3.64
C VAL A 380 1.71 -40.94 2.85
N ALA A 381 2.75 -41.59 3.38
CA ALA A 381 3.37 -42.76 2.76
C ALA A 381 2.42 -43.96 2.65
N LYS A 382 1.53 -44.16 3.64
CA LYS A 382 0.58 -45.28 3.66
C LYS A 382 -0.59 -45.09 2.70
N ARG A 383 -1.04 -43.85 2.45
CA ARG A 383 -2.22 -43.54 1.63
C ARG A 383 -2.00 -42.35 0.67
N PRO A 384 -0.97 -42.36 -0.20
CA PRO A 384 -0.60 -41.20 -0.99
C PRO A 384 -1.73 -40.77 -1.94
N ARG A 385 -2.33 -41.72 -2.67
CA ARG A 385 -3.40 -41.43 -3.65
C ARG A 385 -4.63 -40.78 -3.03
N LYS A 386 -5.10 -41.30 -1.89
CA LYS A 386 -6.31 -40.77 -1.25
C LYS A 386 -6.09 -39.35 -0.73
N LEU A 387 -4.90 -39.07 -0.19
CA LEU A 387 -4.58 -37.78 0.40
C LEU A 387 -4.36 -36.70 -0.65
N TRP A 388 -3.56 -36.96 -1.70
CA TRP A 388 -3.35 -35.95 -2.74
C TRP A 388 -4.64 -35.69 -3.54
N ILE A 389 -5.46 -36.72 -3.82
CA ILE A 389 -6.75 -36.51 -4.50
C ILE A 389 -7.70 -35.71 -3.62
N GLY A 390 -7.82 -36.05 -2.34
CA GLY A 390 -8.71 -35.32 -1.42
C GLY A 390 -8.30 -33.86 -1.25
N THR A 391 -7.00 -33.60 -1.10
CA THR A 391 -6.48 -32.22 -1.02
C THR A 391 -6.64 -31.47 -2.33
N ALA A 392 -6.34 -32.09 -3.47
CA ALA A 392 -6.55 -31.49 -4.79
C ALA A 392 -8.02 -31.14 -5.05
N ILE A 393 -8.96 -32.01 -4.69
CA ILE A 393 -10.41 -31.73 -4.80
C ILE A 393 -10.77 -30.53 -3.92
N GLY A 394 -10.34 -30.50 -2.65
CA GLY A 394 -10.61 -29.39 -1.75
C GLY A 394 -10.06 -28.06 -2.28
N LEU A 395 -8.81 -28.05 -2.74
CA LEU A 395 -8.20 -26.87 -3.35
C LEU A 395 -8.89 -26.46 -4.65
N THR A 396 -9.35 -27.41 -5.47
CA THR A 396 -10.07 -27.12 -6.72
C THR A 396 -11.44 -26.50 -6.44
N ILE A 397 -12.15 -26.97 -5.41
CA ILE A 397 -13.42 -26.38 -4.98
C ILE A 397 -13.20 -24.93 -4.54
N LEU A 398 -12.19 -24.68 -3.70
CA LEU A 398 -11.84 -23.32 -3.29
C LEU A 398 -11.41 -22.47 -4.49
N ALA A 399 -10.58 -23.00 -5.39
CA ALA A 399 -10.16 -22.32 -6.60
C ALA A 399 -11.33 -21.96 -7.52
N GLY A 400 -12.41 -22.75 -7.52
CA GLY A 400 -13.64 -22.42 -8.25
C GLY A 400 -14.31 -21.12 -7.80
N PHE A 401 -14.13 -20.72 -6.55
CA PHE A 401 -14.61 -19.43 -6.03
C PHE A 401 -13.68 -18.25 -6.35
N SER A 402 -12.50 -18.49 -6.94
CA SER A 402 -11.59 -17.38 -7.29
C SER A 402 -12.16 -16.47 -8.37
N THR A 403 -12.97 -17.01 -9.30
CA THR A 403 -13.58 -16.21 -10.37
C THR A 403 -14.70 -15.29 -9.89
N THR A 404 -15.20 -15.49 -8.67
CA THR A 404 -16.20 -14.62 -8.06
C THR A 404 -15.57 -13.48 -7.24
N LEU A 405 -14.23 -13.42 -7.15
CA LEU A 405 -13.53 -12.35 -6.46
C LEU A 405 -13.80 -10.99 -7.11
N ASN A 406 -14.44 -10.07 -6.37
CA ASN A 406 -14.68 -8.71 -6.84
C ASN A 406 -13.44 -7.84 -6.66
N ALA A 407 -12.49 -7.90 -7.60
CA ALA A 407 -11.27 -7.10 -7.61
C ALA A 407 -11.34 -5.92 -8.62
N ARG A 408 -12.48 -5.22 -8.67
CA ARG A 408 -12.66 -4.02 -9.52
C ARG A 408 -12.22 -2.72 -8.85
N GLY A 409 -11.63 -2.81 -7.66
CA GLY A 409 -11.30 -1.67 -6.83
C GLY A 409 -12.35 -1.41 -5.75
N LEU A 410 -11.95 -0.59 -4.78
CA LEU A 410 -12.81 -0.09 -3.70
C LEU A 410 -12.97 1.42 -3.86
N SER A 411 -14.14 1.94 -3.50
CA SER A 411 -14.30 3.38 -3.30
C SER A 411 -13.59 3.81 -2.01
N SER A 412 -13.27 5.10 -1.87
CA SER A 412 -12.65 5.65 -0.65
C SER A 412 -13.45 5.33 0.62
N VAL A 413 -14.78 5.25 0.52
CA VAL A 413 -15.68 4.85 1.62
C VAL A 413 -15.52 3.38 1.98
N ASP A 414 -15.39 2.51 0.98
CA ASP A 414 -15.36 1.06 1.18
C ASP A 414 -14.00 0.55 1.66
N GLN A 415 -12.97 1.41 1.72
CA GLN A 415 -11.67 1.09 2.30
C GLN A 415 -11.69 1.11 3.83
N PHE A 416 -12.64 1.81 4.46
CA PHE A 416 -12.76 1.83 5.92
C PHE A 416 -13.56 0.62 6.42
N THR A 417 -13.03 -0.06 7.42
CA THR A 417 -13.75 -1.15 8.11
C THR A 417 -14.80 -0.63 9.10
N GLN A 418 -14.66 0.63 9.53
CA GLN A 418 -15.63 1.37 10.34
C GLN A 418 -16.23 2.51 9.51
N ARG A 419 -17.30 3.14 10.01
CA ARG A 419 -17.95 4.27 9.33
C ARG A 419 -17.65 5.57 10.10
N PRO A 420 -16.48 6.19 9.88
CA PRO A 420 -16.17 7.47 10.51
C PRO A 420 -17.07 8.59 9.97
N ASP A 421 -17.08 9.74 10.63
CA ASP A 421 -17.93 10.87 10.27
C ASP A 421 -17.69 11.35 8.83
N SER A 422 -16.44 11.29 8.35
CA SER A 422 -16.09 11.65 6.97
C SER A 422 -16.75 10.76 5.91
N VAL A 423 -16.87 9.46 6.19
CA VAL A 423 -17.55 8.51 5.32
C VAL A 423 -19.05 8.79 5.28
N VAL A 424 -19.66 9.02 6.45
CA VAL A 424 -21.09 9.33 6.56
C VAL A 424 -21.41 10.65 5.85
N GLY A 425 -20.58 11.68 6.01
CA GLY A 425 -20.72 12.94 5.31
C GLY A 425 -20.57 12.81 3.79
N LEU A 426 -19.69 11.92 3.30
CA LEU A 426 -19.51 11.70 1.86
C LEU A 426 -20.73 11.01 1.23
N GLU A 427 -21.35 10.06 1.93
CA GLU A 427 -22.60 9.43 1.49
C GLU A 427 -23.72 10.48 1.38
N PHE A 428 -23.88 11.33 2.40
CA PHE A 428 -24.90 12.40 2.39
C PHE A 428 -24.62 13.50 1.37
N LEU A 429 -23.36 13.80 1.09
CA LEU A 429 -23.00 14.71 0.00
C LEU A 429 -23.59 14.21 -1.32
N GLY A 430 -23.50 12.90 -1.59
CA GLY A 430 -24.07 12.28 -2.79
C GLY A 430 -25.61 12.20 -2.82
N GLU A 431 -26.29 12.35 -1.68
CA GLU A 431 -27.77 12.38 -1.63
C GLU A 431 -28.33 13.75 -2.07
N HIS A 432 -27.68 14.85 -1.68
CA HIS A 432 -28.20 16.22 -1.86
C HIS A 432 -27.44 17.05 -2.91
N PHE A 433 -26.21 16.67 -3.26
CA PHE A 433 -25.39 17.33 -4.28
C PHE A 433 -24.97 16.31 -5.34
N PRO A 434 -24.71 16.74 -6.59
CA PRO A 434 -24.10 15.86 -7.59
C PRO A 434 -22.80 15.26 -7.03
N GLY A 435 -22.65 13.94 -7.08
CA GLY A 435 -21.54 13.24 -6.41
C GLY A 435 -20.15 13.77 -6.79
N GLY A 436 -19.98 14.29 -8.00
CA GLY A 436 -18.72 14.87 -8.50
C GLY A 436 -18.39 16.29 -8.06
N SER A 437 -19.24 16.94 -7.26
CA SER A 437 -19.11 18.39 -6.97
C SER A 437 -17.81 18.77 -6.23
N GLY A 438 -17.16 17.81 -5.58
CA GLY A 438 -15.86 17.99 -4.91
C GLY A 438 -14.64 17.56 -5.73
N GLN A 439 -14.82 16.77 -6.80
CA GLN A 439 -13.75 16.25 -7.66
C GLN A 439 -14.30 16.05 -9.08
N PRO A 440 -14.43 17.11 -9.88
CA PRO A 440 -14.92 16.98 -11.25
C PRO A 440 -13.89 16.25 -12.13
N THR A 441 -14.38 15.62 -13.20
CA THR A 441 -13.51 15.15 -14.29
C THR A 441 -13.10 16.35 -15.12
N GLU A 442 -11.80 16.57 -15.28
CA GLU A 442 -11.26 17.77 -15.92
C GLU A 442 -10.93 17.48 -17.39
N VAL A 443 -11.51 18.25 -18.30
CA VAL A 443 -11.30 18.07 -19.75
C VAL A 443 -10.55 19.27 -20.31
N VAL A 444 -9.34 19.03 -20.80
CA VAL A 444 -8.45 20.06 -21.36
C VAL A 444 -8.77 20.25 -22.84
N ILE A 445 -9.24 21.45 -23.21
CA ILE A 445 -9.73 21.77 -24.54
C ILE A 445 -9.11 23.05 -25.10
N LYS A 446 -9.24 23.29 -26.40
CA LYS A 446 -8.92 24.60 -26.99
C LYS A 446 -10.06 25.59 -26.75
N GLN A 447 -9.73 26.86 -26.57
CA GLN A 447 -10.73 27.92 -26.30
C GLN A 447 -11.86 27.98 -27.33
N GLU A 448 -11.57 27.71 -28.61
CA GLU A 448 -12.55 27.74 -29.71
C GLU A 448 -13.60 26.63 -29.63
N GLN A 449 -13.36 25.58 -28.82
CA GLN A 449 -14.16 24.36 -28.78
C GLN A 449 -15.06 24.26 -27.54
N ILE A 450 -15.16 25.32 -26.72
CA ILE A 450 -15.97 25.31 -25.48
C ILE A 450 -17.42 24.87 -25.76
N ALA A 451 -18.14 25.57 -26.63
CA ALA A 451 -19.55 25.29 -26.91
C ALA A 451 -19.82 23.86 -27.46
N PRO A 452 -19.13 23.37 -28.51
CA PRO A 452 -19.38 22.03 -29.04
C PRO A 452 -19.03 20.93 -28.03
N ILE A 453 -17.96 21.10 -27.23
CA ILE A 453 -17.54 20.08 -26.26
C ILE A 453 -18.47 20.07 -25.05
N THR A 454 -18.88 21.23 -24.53
CA THR A 454 -19.89 21.31 -23.45
C THR A 454 -21.19 20.61 -23.86
N ALA A 455 -21.66 20.83 -25.10
CA ALA A 455 -22.86 20.16 -25.60
C ALA A 455 -22.70 18.63 -25.71
N ALA A 456 -21.52 18.14 -26.12
CA ALA A 456 -21.24 16.71 -26.20
C ALA A 456 -21.14 16.06 -24.82
N LEU A 457 -20.44 16.69 -23.88
CA LEU A 457 -20.29 16.19 -22.50
C LEU A 457 -21.63 16.11 -21.77
N MET A 458 -22.53 17.08 -21.97
CA MET A 458 -23.87 17.07 -21.40
C MET A 458 -24.78 15.97 -21.96
N GLN A 459 -24.42 15.31 -23.06
CA GLN A 459 -25.14 14.17 -23.61
C GLN A 459 -24.64 12.83 -23.05
N VAL A 460 -23.53 12.81 -22.32
CA VAL A 460 -22.97 11.59 -21.74
C VAL A 460 -23.76 11.21 -20.49
N ASP A 461 -24.36 10.02 -20.52
CA ASP A 461 -25.05 9.46 -19.35
C ASP A 461 -24.10 9.38 -18.15
N GLY A 462 -24.43 10.10 -17.07
CA GLY A 462 -23.63 10.17 -15.84
C GLY A 462 -22.94 11.52 -15.60
N VAL A 463 -22.95 12.43 -16.58
CA VAL A 463 -22.49 13.82 -16.42
C VAL A 463 -23.68 14.68 -15.95
N ALA A 464 -23.55 15.30 -14.78
CA ALA A 464 -24.59 16.15 -14.18
C ALA A 464 -24.49 17.61 -14.65
N SER A 465 -23.27 18.14 -14.72
CA SER A 465 -23.02 19.50 -15.20
C SER A 465 -21.63 19.62 -15.81
N VAL A 466 -21.46 20.63 -16.67
CA VAL A 466 -20.19 20.93 -17.33
C VAL A 466 -19.97 22.44 -17.29
N GLU A 467 -18.92 22.87 -16.59
CA GLU A 467 -18.60 24.28 -16.44
C GLU A 467 -17.13 24.57 -16.75
N PRO A 468 -16.81 25.70 -17.42
CA PRO A 468 -15.42 26.08 -17.62
C PRO A 468 -14.77 26.53 -16.33
N LEU A 469 -13.49 26.19 -16.13
CA LEU A 469 -12.68 26.71 -15.04
C LEU A 469 -12.53 28.22 -15.19
N ARG A 470 -12.72 28.94 -14.08
CA ARG A 470 -12.70 30.41 -14.02
C ARG A 470 -11.58 30.91 -13.12
N ASN A 471 -11.21 32.18 -13.27
CA ASN A 471 -10.16 32.81 -12.46
C ASN A 471 -10.52 32.97 -10.98
N ALA A 472 -11.81 32.87 -10.64
CA ALA A 472 -12.29 32.85 -9.27
C ALA A 472 -13.51 31.92 -9.14
N PRO A 473 -13.76 31.35 -7.94
CA PRO A 473 -14.94 30.55 -7.65
C PRO A 473 -16.24 31.33 -7.92
N ALA A 474 -17.32 30.60 -8.23
CA ALA A 474 -18.62 31.21 -8.42
C ALA A 474 -19.18 31.70 -7.06
N VAL A 475 -19.34 33.01 -6.91
CA VAL A 475 -19.97 33.61 -5.72
C VAL A 475 -21.47 33.83 -6.00
N PRO A 476 -22.38 33.26 -5.19
CA PRO A 476 -23.82 33.46 -5.36
C PRO A 476 -24.19 34.94 -5.40
N GLY A 477 -24.92 35.36 -6.44
CA GLY A 477 -25.36 36.74 -6.63
C GLY A 477 -24.34 37.68 -7.30
N GLN A 478 -23.14 37.20 -7.63
CA GLN A 478 -22.16 37.95 -8.43
C GLN A 478 -22.09 37.42 -9.88
N PRO A 479 -21.71 38.27 -10.85
CA PRO A 479 -21.46 37.80 -12.21
C PRO A 479 -20.32 36.78 -12.22
N PRO A 480 -20.42 35.71 -13.03
CA PRO A 480 -19.38 34.70 -13.09
C PRO A 480 -18.04 35.29 -13.55
N ALA A 481 -16.96 34.91 -12.85
CA ALA A 481 -15.62 35.36 -13.17
C ALA A 481 -15.18 34.95 -14.59
N GLU A 482 -14.20 35.64 -15.16
CA GLU A 482 -13.68 35.31 -16.50
C GLU A 482 -13.12 33.88 -16.54
N ILE A 483 -13.30 33.23 -17.69
CA ILE A 483 -12.77 31.89 -17.95
C ILE A 483 -11.24 31.94 -17.89
N LYS A 484 -10.65 31.00 -17.16
CA LYS A 484 -9.20 30.89 -17.05
C LYS A 484 -8.66 30.30 -18.36
N ILE A 485 -7.78 31.04 -19.03
CA ILE A 485 -7.15 30.65 -20.28
C ILE A 485 -5.64 30.64 -20.06
N VAL A 486 -5.00 29.50 -20.28
CA VAL A 486 -3.54 29.34 -20.24
C VAL A 486 -3.10 28.74 -21.57
N ASP A 487 -2.18 29.41 -22.26
CA ASP A 487 -1.66 28.99 -23.57
C ASP A 487 -2.74 28.63 -24.62
N GLY A 488 -3.86 29.36 -24.64
CA GLY A 488 -4.98 29.14 -25.57
C GLY A 488 -5.83 27.89 -25.26
N LYS A 489 -5.58 27.24 -24.13
CA LYS A 489 -6.35 26.11 -23.62
C LYS A 489 -7.29 26.55 -22.49
N VAL A 490 -8.34 25.77 -22.27
CA VAL A 490 -9.33 25.93 -21.20
C VAL A 490 -9.60 24.57 -20.59
N ILE A 491 -9.87 24.54 -19.28
CA ILE A 491 -10.34 23.33 -18.59
C ILE A 491 -11.87 23.40 -18.47
N LEU A 492 -12.55 22.33 -18.85
CA LEU A 492 -13.97 22.10 -18.53
C LEU A 492 -14.07 21.09 -17.38
N ASN A 493 -14.73 21.48 -16.31
CA ASN A 493 -15.07 20.62 -15.19
C ASN A 493 -16.38 19.89 -15.51
N ALA A 494 -16.28 18.61 -15.84
CA ALA A 494 -17.41 17.70 -16.01
C ALA A 494 -17.72 17.04 -14.66
N THR A 495 -18.73 17.57 -13.97
CA THR A 495 -19.19 17.05 -12.69
C THR A 495 -20.07 15.83 -12.92
N LEU A 496 -19.65 14.67 -12.40
CA LEU A 496 -20.42 13.44 -12.49
C LEU A 496 -21.59 13.45 -11.49
N SER A 497 -22.70 12.78 -11.85
CA SER A 497 -23.80 12.52 -10.90
C SER A 497 -23.43 11.46 -9.87
N LEU A 498 -22.43 10.64 -10.18
CA LEU A 498 -21.92 9.54 -9.36
C LEU A 498 -20.78 10.02 -8.46
N ASN A 499 -20.46 9.26 -7.42
CA ASN A 499 -19.28 9.52 -6.59
C ASN A 499 -18.00 9.30 -7.43
N PRO A 500 -17.10 10.29 -7.57
CA PRO A 500 -15.88 10.25 -8.37
C PRO A 500 -14.97 9.04 -8.15
N ASP A 501 -14.97 8.49 -6.93
CA ASP A 501 -14.13 7.36 -6.57
C ASP A 501 -14.82 6.00 -6.79
N SER A 502 -16.08 5.98 -7.23
CA SER A 502 -16.85 4.75 -7.44
C SER A 502 -16.48 4.04 -8.75
N VAL A 503 -16.70 2.73 -8.80
CA VAL A 503 -16.45 1.93 -10.02
C VAL A 503 -17.34 2.40 -11.16
N GLU A 504 -18.59 2.76 -10.86
CA GLU A 504 -19.56 3.25 -11.83
C GLU A 504 -19.14 4.60 -12.44
N ALA A 505 -18.53 5.49 -11.65
CA ALA A 505 -18.01 6.76 -12.16
C ALA A 505 -16.81 6.54 -13.09
N ARG A 506 -15.92 5.60 -12.76
CA ARG A 506 -14.79 5.22 -13.63
C ARG A 506 -15.28 4.68 -14.98
N ASP A 507 -16.38 3.91 -15.00
CA ASP A 507 -16.99 3.40 -16.23
C ASP A 507 -17.59 4.50 -17.14
N VAL A 508 -17.74 5.74 -16.65
CA VAL A 508 -18.17 6.91 -17.44
C VAL A 508 -16.99 7.55 -18.19
N VAL A 509 -15.76 7.43 -17.69
CA VAL A 509 -14.56 8.06 -18.29
C VAL A 509 -14.34 7.66 -19.76
N PRO A 510 -14.45 6.37 -20.16
CA PRO A 510 -14.38 5.99 -21.57
C PRO A 510 -15.43 6.68 -22.43
N LYS A 511 -16.66 6.82 -21.93
CA LYS A 511 -17.75 7.48 -22.67
C LYS A 511 -17.47 8.98 -22.85
N ILE A 512 -16.90 9.62 -21.84
CA ILE A 512 -16.44 11.01 -21.91
C ILE A 512 -15.35 11.14 -22.98
N ARG A 513 -14.32 10.28 -22.94
CA ARG A 513 -13.24 10.25 -23.93
C ARG A 513 -13.76 10.04 -25.35
N ASP A 514 -14.61 9.05 -25.56
CA ASP A 514 -15.24 8.77 -26.86
C ASP A 514 -16.01 10.00 -27.40
N ALA A 515 -16.77 10.67 -26.54
CA ALA A 515 -17.56 11.85 -26.93
C ALA A 515 -16.68 13.05 -27.33
N VAL A 516 -15.59 13.29 -26.61
CA VAL A 516 -14.71 14.44 -26.89
C VAL A 516 -13.73 14.15 -28.04
N HIS A 517 -13.16 12.94 -28.11
CA HIS A 517 -12.25 12.55 -29.19
C HIS A 517 -12.94 12.43 -30.55
N ALA A 518 -14.26 12.21 -30.58
CA ALA A 518 -15.05 12.31 -31.80
C ALA A 518 -15.05 13.73 -32.41
N ILE A 519 -14.80 14.76 -31.60
CA ILE A 519 -14.70 16.16 -32.03
C ILE A 519 -13.25 16.53 -32.33
N ASP A 520 -12.34 16.28 -31.38
CA ASP A 520 -10.91 16.52 -31.53
C ASP A 520 -10.10 15.44 -30.78
N PRO A 521 -9.37 14.57 -31.48
CA PRO A 521 -8.53 13.53 -30.87
C PRO A 521 -7.42 14.07 -29.96
N GLY A 522 -7.11 15.38 -30.01
CA GLY A 522 -6.10 16.01 -29.17
C GLY A 522 -6.61 16.50 -27.81
N ILE A 523 -7.89 16.28 -27.48
CA ILE A 523 -8.47 16.62 -26.17
C ILE A 523 -7.97 15.62 -25.13
N LEU A 524 -7.63 16.12 -23.94
CA LEU A 524 -7.14 15.30 -22.83
C LEU A 524 -8.14 15.29 -21.68
N VAL A 525 -8.51 14.11 -21.20
CA VAL A 525 -9.40 13.90 -20.05
C VAL A 525 -8.57 13.47 -18.84
N GLY A 526 -8.58 14.31 -17.80
CA GLY A 526 -7.91 14.16 -16.51
C GLY A 526 -8.87 14.27 -15.32
N GLY A 527 -8.32 14.64 -14.16
CA GLY A 527 -9.01 14.59 -12.87
C GLY A 527 -8.89 13.22 -12.19
N SER A 528 -9.26 13.15 -10.91
CA SER A 528 -9.05 11.97 -10.05
C SER A 528 -9.75 10.72 -10.58
N THR A 529 -10.98 10.82 -11.06
CA THR A 529 -11.72 9.69 -11.65
C THR A 529 -11.03 9.13 -12.90
N ALA A 530 -10.46 9.99 -13.74
CA ALA A 530 -9.73 9.56 -14.94
C ALA A 530 -8.40 8.89 -14.59
N VAL A 531 -7.69 9.42 -13.59
CA VAL A 531 -6.47 8.79 -13.04
C VAL A 531 -6.80 7.42 -12.44
N ALA A 532 -7.88 7.30 -11.67
CA ALA A 532 -8.32 6.03 -11.09
C ALA A 532 -8.69 5.01 -12.18
N PHE A 533 -9.43 5.43 -13.21
CA PHE A 533 -9.77 4.58 -14.36
C PHE A 533 -8.51 4.09 -15.10
N ASP A 534 -7.58 4.99 -15.42
CA ASP A 534 -6.34 4.61 -16.11
C ASP A 534 -5.47 3.68 -15.25
N THR A 535 -5.52 3.84 -13.92
CA THR A 535 -4.84 2.95 -12.97
C THR A 535 -5.44 1.55 -13.02
N ASP A 536 -6.77 1.43 -13.03
CA ASP A 536 -7.46 0.14 -13.15
C ASP A 536 -7.17 -0.54 -14.50
N VAL A 537 -7.11 0.22 -15.59
CA VAL A 537 -6.75 -0.31 -16.92
C VAL A 537 -5.31 -0.83 -16.93
N ALA A 538 -4.36 -0.05 -16.41
CA ALA A 538 -2.96 -0.44 -16.32
C ALA A 538 -2.77 -1.67 -15.41
N ALA A 539 -3.38 -1.70 -14.23
CA ALA A 539 -3.33 -2.83 -13.31
C ALA A 539 -3.89 -4.12 -13.94
N ASN A 540 -5.00 -4.02 -14.69
CA ASN A 540 -5.56 -5.17 -15.40
C ASN A 540 -4.68 -5.67 -16.54
N HIS A 541 -4.02 -4.76 -17.26
CA HIS A 541 -3.02 -5.13 -18.27
C HIS A 541 -1.83 -5.85 -17.62
N ASP A 542 -1.31 -5.30 -16.52
CA ASP A 542 -0.21 -5.87 -15.74
C ASP A 542 -0.56 -7.28 -15.23
N ASN A 543 -1.75 -7.48 -14.67
CA ASN A 543 -2.24 -8.79 -14.24
C ASN A 543 -2.22 -9.84 -15.37
N ARG A 544 -2.61 -9.45 -16.58
CA ARG A 544 -2.69 -10.35 -17.75
C ARG A 544 -1.33 -10.62 -18.38
N THR A 545 -0.36 -9.73 -18.21
CA THR A 545 0.95 -9.81 -18.84
C THR A 545 2.01 -10.39 -17.90
N ILE A 546 2.11 -9.86 -16.67
CA ILE A 546 3.16 -10.20 -15.71
C ILE A 546 2.98 -11.61 -15.16
N ILE A 547 1.78 -11.98 -14.70
CA ILE A 547 1.53 -13.29 -14.06
C ILE A 547 1.94 -14.45 -14.98
N PRO A 548 1.52 -14.52 -16.27
CA PRO A 548 1.97 -15.57 -17.18
C PRO A 548 3.50 -15.58 -17.42
N ILE A 549 4.12 -14.41 -17.57
CA ILE A 549 5.58 -14.32 -17.77
C ILE A 549 6.33 -14.88 -16.57
N VAL A 550 5.92 -14.52 -15.35
CA VAL A 550 6.50 -15.04 -14.12
C VAL A 550 6.32 -16.56 -14.03
N LEU A 551 5.14 -17.10 -14.35
CA LEU A 551 4.92 -18.55 -14.35
C LEU A 551 5.83 -19.29 -15.35
N ILE A 552 5.99 -18.76 -16.56
CA ILE A 552 6.90 -19.32 -17.57
C ILE A 552 8.34 -19.30 -17.04
N LEU A 553 8.75 -18.17 -16.48
CA LEU A 553 10.11 -17.98 -15.98
C LEU A 553 10.42 -18.91 -14.79
N ILE A 554 9.50 -19.04 -13.84
CA ILE A 554 9.61 -20.00 -12.73
C ILE A 554 9.68 -21.43 -13.27
N THR A 555 8.89 -21.76 -14.29
CA THR A 555 8.93 -23.09 -14.91
C THR A 555 10.30 -23.38 -15.52
N ILE A 556 10.92 -22.40 -16.16
CA ILE A 556 12.28 -22.53 -16.71
C ILE A 556 13.29 -22.75 -15.58
N ILE A 557 13.25 -21.93 -14.53
CA ILE A 557 14.17 -22.04 -13.39
C ILE A 557 14.01 -23.39 -12.69
N LEU A 558 12.78 -23.80 -12.36
CA LEU A 558 12.49 -25.09 -11.76
C LEU A 558 12.88 -26.25 -12.69
N GLY A 559 12.65 -26.12 -14.00
CA GLY A 559 13.05 -27.11 -15.00
C GLY A 559 14.56 -27.33 -15.04
N LEU A 560 15.34 -26.26 -14.92
CA LEU A 560 16.80 -26.32 -14.84
C LEU A 560 17.28 -26.91 -13.52
N LEU A 561 16.71 -26.48 -12.39
CA LEU A 561 17.07 -26.96 -11.05
C LEU A 561 16.74 -28.44 -10.86
N LEU A 562 15.53 -28.85 -11.24
CA LEU A 562 15.05 -30.23 -11.10
C LEU A 562 15.52 -31.15 -12.23
N ARG A 563 16.11 -30.58 -13.30
CA ARG A 563 16.49 -31.27 -14.54
C ARG A 563 15.33 -32.09 -15.13
N SER A 564 14.10 -31.63 -14.91
CA SER A 564 12.87 -32.33 -15.29
C SER A 564 11.73 -31.35 -15.51
N ILE A 565 11.30 -31.22 -16.77
CA ILE A 565 10.18 -30.37 -17.16
C ILE A 565 8.87 -30.88 -16.54
N PHE A 566 8.71 -32.20 -16.46
CA PHE A 566 7.51 -32.79 -15.85
C PHE A 566 7.42 -32.46 -14.35
N ALA A 567 8.53 -32.57 -13.61
CA ALA A 567 8.54 -32.21 -12.20
C ALA A 567 8.30 -30.71 -11.98
N ALA A 568 8.91 -29.86 -12.81
CA ALA A 568 8.69 -28.42 -12.78
C ALA A 568 7.23 -28.06 -13.07
N GLY A 569 6.62 -28.64 -14.11
CA GLY A 569 5.22 -28.42 -14.45
C GLY A 569 4.24 -28.91 -13.37
N LEU A 570 4.54 -30.05 -12.73
CA LEU A 570 3.71 -30.55 -11.63
C LEU A 570 3.77 -29.60 -10.41
N LEU A 571 4.96 -29.14 -10.03
CA LEU A 571 5.12 -28.18 -8.94
C LEU A 571 4.45 -26.84 -9.26
N LEU A 572 4.64 -26.33 -10.48
CA LEU A 572 3.95 -25.12 -10.93
C LEU A 572 2.43 -25.29 -10.85
N GLY A 573 1.90 -26.43 -11.30
CA GLY A 573 0.48 -26.73 -11.22
C GLY A 573 -0.04 -26.70 -9.77
N THR A 574 0.73 -27.21 -8.81
CA THR A 574 0.36 -27.13 -7.38
C THR A 574 0.41 -25.71 -6.83
N VAL A 575 1.40 -24.91 -7.26
CA VAL A 575 1.53 -23.49 -6.86
C VAL A 575 0.34 -22.69 -7.41
N VAL A 576 0.04 -22.83 -8.70
CA VAL A 576 -1.10 -22.15 -9.35
C VAL A 576 -2.43 -22.56 -8.72
N LEU A 577 -2.64 -23.85 -8.47
CA LEU A 577 -3.86 -24.34 -7.81
C LEU A 577 -4.01 -23.76 -6.40
N SER A 578 -2.92 -23.71 -5.63
CA SER A 578 -2.94 -23.15 -4.28
C SER A 578 -3.14 -21.63 -4.31
N TYR A 579 -2.59 -20.91 -5.28
CA TYR A 579 -2.82 -19.48 -5.45
C TYR A 579 -4.32 -19.19 -5.70
N PHE A 580 -4.94 -19.87 -6.67
CA PHE A 580 -6.37 -19.70 -6.93
C PHE A 580 -7.24 -20.17 -5.74
N ALA A 581 -6.85 -21.24 -5.06
CA ALA A 581 -7.55 -21.69 -3.86
C ALA A 581 -7.51 -20.62 -2.75
N THR A 582 -6.37 -19.94 -2.56
CA THR A 582 -6.25 -18.83 -1.62
C THR A 582 -7.13 -17.66 -2.03
N LEU A 583 -7.14 -17.27 -3.32
CA LEU A 583 -8.03 -16.20 -3.81
C LEU A 583 -9.51 -16.52 -3.59
N GLY A 584 -9.93 -17.76 -3.87
CA GLY A 584 -11.31 -18.17 -3.64
C GLY A 584 -11.67 -18.26 -2.16
N ALA A 585 -10.73 -18.68 -1.31
CA ALA A 585 -10.90 -18.62 0.14
C ALA A 585 -11.02 -17.16 0.63
N CYS A 586 -10.18 -16.24 0.13
CA CYS A 586 -10.27 -14.82 0.41
C CYS A 586 -11.64 -14.27 0.01
N GLN A 587 -12.16 -14.60 -1.19
CA GLN A 587 -13.49 -14.16 -1.59
C GLN A 587 -14.58 -14.62 -0.62
N LEU A 588 -14.59 -15.90 -0.25
CA LEU A 588 -15.58 -16.42 0.71
C LEU A 588 -15.49 -15.71 2.06
N VAL A 589 -14.28 -15.47 2.56
CA VAL A 589 -14.05 -14.79 3.84
C VAL A 589 -14.45 -13.32 3.76
N PHE A 590 -14.01 -12.58 2.74
CA PHE A 590 -14.28 -11.16 2.58
C PHE A 590 -15.77 -10.89 2.40
N GLU A 591 -16.44 -11.63 1.52
CA GLU A 591 -17.85 -11.41 1.24
C GLU A 591 -18.76 -11.96 2.35
N HIS A 592 -18.54 -13.20 2.82
CA HIS A 592 -19.53 -13.88 3.67
C HIS A 592 -19.23 -13.79 5.17
N ILE A 593 -17.96 -13.59 5.56
CA ILE A 593 -17.60 -13.46 6.98
C ILE A 593 -17.52 -11.99 7.36
N PHE A 594 -16.86 -11.17 6.53
CA PHE A 594 -16.64 -9.75 6.84
C PHE A 594 -17.62 -8.79 6.16
N GLY A 595 -18.31 -9.20 5.09
CA GLY A 595 -19.26 -8.35 4.37
C GLY A 595 -18.60 -7.23 3.57
N PHE A 596 -17.34 -7.40 3.14
CA PHE A 596 -16.62 -6.41 2.34
C PHE A 596 -17.18 -6.34 0.91
N LYS A 597 -17.24 -5.13 0.34
CA LYS A 597 -17.78 -4.92 -1.02
C LYS A 597 -16.88 -5.43 -2.14
N GLY A 598 -15.59 -5.62 -1.88
CA GLY A 598 -14.63 -6.11 -2.85
C GLY A 598 -13.19 -6.06 -2.36
N ALA A 599 -12.26 -6.09 -3.30
CA ALA A 599 -10.83 -5.95 -3.09
C ALA A 599 -10.25 -4.96 -4.11
N ASP A 600 -9.07 -4.44 -3.76
CA ASP A 600 -8.28 -3.59 -4.65
C ASP A 600 -7.90 -4.31 -5.97
N THR A 601 -7.82 -3.57 -7.07
CA THR A 601 -7.49 -4.11 -8.41
C THR A 601 -6.10 -4.74 -8.47
N SER A 602 -5.16 -4.27 -7.65
CA SER A 602 -3.79 -4.79 -7.57
C SER A 602 -3.64 -5.97 -6.61
N PHE A 603 -4.67 -6.29 -5.81
CA PHE A 603 -4.63 -7.37 -4.82
C PHE A 603 -4.18 -8.74 -5.41
N PRO A 604 -4.70 -9.20 -6.56
CA PRO A 604 -4.27 -10.47 -7.14
C PRO A 604 -2.78 -10.51 -7.48
N LEU A 605 -2.21 -9.42 -8.02
CA LEU A 605 -0.80 -9.33 -8.36
C LEU A 605 0.08 -9.44 -7.12
N PHE A 606 -0.24 -8.66 -6.07
CA PHE A 606 0.54 -8.69 -4.82
C PHE A 606 0.42 -10.04 -4.13
N ALA A 607 -0.79 -10.59 -4.04
CA ALA A 607 -0.99 -11.94 -3.50
C ALA A 607 -0.15 -12.98 -4.25
N PHE A 608 -0.03 -12.85 -5.58
CA PHE A 608 0.78 -13.75 -6.40
C PHE A 608 2.28 -13.59 -6.13
N ILE A 609 2.78 -12.35 -6.06
CA ILE A 609 4.20 -12.07 -5.76
C ILE A 609 4.59 -12.65 -4.39
N PHE A 610 3.76 -12.45 -3.36
CA PHE A 610 4.02 -13.00 -2.03
C PHE A 610 3.95 -14.53 -2.00
N PHE A 611 3.11 -15.14 -2.85
CA PHE A 611 2.95 -16.59 -2.90
C PHE A 611 4.15 -17.31 -3.54
N ILE A 612 4.91 -16.62 -4.40
CA ILE A 612 6.08 -17.21 -5.09
C ILE A 612 7.32 -17.28 -4.19
N ASN A 613 7.39 -16.42 -3.17
CA ASN A 613 8.57 -16.30 -2.31
C ASN A 613 8.84 -17.57 -1.48
#